data_AF-A0A5Q0GYF7-F1
#
_entry.id   AF-A0A5Q0GYF7-F1
#
_cell.length_a   1.000
_cell.length_b   1.000
_cell.length_c   1.000
_cell.angle_alpha   90.00
_cell.angle_beta   90.00
_cell.angle_gamma   90.00
#
_symmetry.space_group_name_H-M   'P 1'
#
loop_
_entity.id
_entity.type
_entity.pdbx_description
1 polymer ?
#
loop_
_entity_poly.entity_id
_entity_poly.type
_entity_poly.pdbx_seq_one_letter_code
_entity_poly.pdbx_strand_id
1 'polypeptide(L)'
;MNPDPSRAERLVRAFVPTGGIGDAVLGDLAQEWYERSVRDGRRAATTWYRWQALRSLPHLLALTTRERAGRVAAAVLPALLITALLTAGTWVALLVATEGPAGVQVQRSPQVLAAAFLVLGGAVAVLGGGVLAGLSRHAPLVNVAWLAVAWVPTVLLLPPSPGLPAWHLAALPAVLATGTAIGGLSAVLLRPVR
;
A
#
# COMPACT_ATOMS: atom_id res chain seq x y z
N MET A 1 -21.94 5.49 18.45
CA MET A 1 -21.11 4.82 17.43
C MET A 1 -20.28 3.75 18.14
N ASN A 2 -20.61 2.46 17.99
CA ASN A 2 -19.82 1.38 18.57
C ASN A 2 -18.46 1.36 17.85
N PRO A 3 -17.33 1.62 18.52
CA PRO A 3 -16.03 1.51 17.87
C PRO A 3 -15.76 0.02 17.69
N ASP A 4 -16.02 -0.44 16.47
CA ASP A 4 -16.13 -1.85 16.13
C ASP A 4 -14.74 -2.52 16.15
N PRO A 5 -14.45 -3.45 17.09
CA PRO A 5 -13.18 -4.21 17.11
C PRO A 5 -12.92 -4.95 15.79
N SER A 6 -13.98 -5.19 15.00
CA SER A 6 -13.90 -5.81 13.68
C SER A 6 -12.91 -5.14 12.71
N ARG A 7 -12.69 -3.82 12.80
CA ARG A 7 -11.73 -3.15 11.90
C ARG A 7 -10.28 -3.46 12.24
N ALA A 8 -9.95 -3.45 13.52
CA ALA A 8 -8.60 -3.76 13.98
C ALA A 8 -8.31 -5.26 13.80
N GLU A 9 -9.30 -6.12 14.07
CA GLU A 9 -9.22 -7.54 13.75
C GLU A 9 -9.02 -7.80 12.25
N ARG A 10 -9.77 -7.12 11.38
CA ARG A 10 -9.58 -7.20 9.92
C ARG A 10 -8.15 -6.83 9.52
N LEU A 11 -7.58 -5.78 10.12
CA LEU A 11 -6.19 -5.41 9.86
C LEU A 11 -5.23 -6.51 10.32
N VAL A 12 -5.34 -6.99 11.55
CA VAL A 12 -4.46 -8.06 12.07
C VAL A 12 -4.57 -9.33 11.21
N ARG A 13 -5.79 -9.78 10.86
CA ARG A 13 -6.03 -10.91 9.95
C ARG A 13 -5.46 -10.68 8.54
N ALA A 14 -5.34 -9.41 8.12
CA ALA A 14 -4.77 -9.07 6.82
C ALA A 14 -3.23 -9.06 6.82
N PHE A 15 -2.58 -9.06 7.99
CA PHE A 15 -1.14 -9.25 8.15
C PHE A 15 -0.77 -10.70 8.47
N VAL A 16 -1.59 -11.41 9.25
CA VAL A 16 -1.31 -12.78 9.67
C VAL A 16 -1.96 -13.77 8.71
N PRO A 17 -1.19 -14.68 8.10
CA PRO A 17 -1.79 -15.71 7.29
C PRO A 17 -2.68 -16.65 8.11
N THR A 18 -3.70 -17.21 7.46
CA THR A 18 -4.57 -18.27 7.99
C THR A 18 -3.74 -19.37 8.63
N GLY A 19 -3.70 -19.37 9.97
CA GLY A 19 -2.89 -20.25 10.82
C GLY A 19 -3.08 -19.86 12.29
N GLY A 20 -2.86 -20.80 13.20
CA GLY A 20 -3.20 -20.67 14.64
C GLY A 20 -2.58 -19.46 15.35
N ILE A 21 -1.49 -18.89 14.82
CA ILE A 21 -0.85 -17.68 15.38
C ILE A 21 -1.80 -16.48 15.33
N GLY A 22 -2.53 -16.29 14.23
CA GLY A 22 -3.44 -15.15 14.09
C GLY A 22 -4.61 -15.23 15.08
N ASP A 23 -5.19 -16.41 15.20
CA ASP A 23 -6.29 -16.64 16.14
C ASP A 23 -5.81 -16.56 17.61
N ALA A 24 -4.60 -17.03 17.92
CA ALA A 24 -4.01 -16.90 19.24
C ALA A 24 -3.76 -15.43 19.63
N VAL A 25 -3.16 -14.63 18.73
CA VAL A 25 -2.92 -13.20 18.96
C VAL A 25 -4.23 -12.44 19.11
N LEU A 26 -5.23 -12.74 18.27
CA LEU A 26 -6.55 -12.11 18.38
C LEU A 26 -7.29 -12.52 19.65
N GLY A 27 -7.18 -13.78 20.06
CA GLY A 27 -7.75 -14.28 21.31
C GLY A 27 -7.16 -13.57 22.53
N ASP A 28 -5.83 -13.45 22.59
CA ASP A 28 -5.13 -12.75 23.67
C ASP A 28 -5.52 -11.27 23.74
N LEU A 29 -5.52 -10.58 22.59
CA LEU A 29 -5.96 -9.18 22.52
C LEU A 29 -7.44 -9.01 22.90
N ALA A 30 -8.31 -9.97 22.56
CA ALA A 30 -9.72 -9.92 22.89
C ALA A 30 -9.97 -10.15 24.38
N GLN A 31 -9.23 -11.07 25.01
CA GLN A 31 -9.30 -11.31 26.45
C GLN A 31 -8.85 -10.06 27.23
N GLU A 32 -7.68 -9.51 26.92
CA GLU A 32 -7.15 -8.32 27.58
C GLU A 32 -8.04 -7.08 27.33
N TRP A 33 -8.66 -6.97 26.15
CA TRP A 33 -9.67 -5.94 25.90
C TRP A 33 -10.89 -6.08 26.80
N TYR A 34 -11.39 -7.30 26.99
CA TYR A 34 -12.52 -7.57 27.87
C TYR A 34 -12.19 -7.16 29.31
N GLU A 35 -11.05 -7.60 29.82
CA GLU A 35 -10.59 -7.26 31.18
C GLU A 35 -10.46 -5.74 31.38
N ARG A 36 -9.88 -5.03 30.39
CA ARG A 36 -9.77 -3.56 30.42
C ARG A 36 -11.11 -2.87 30.25
N SER A 37 -12.04 -3.46 29.49
CA SER A 37 -13.37 -2.86 29.31
C SER A 37 -14.15 -2.81 30.62
N VAL A 38 -13.93 -3.81 31.49
CA VAL A 38 -14.50 -3.89 32.84
C VAL A 38 -13.77 -2.94 33.80
N ARG A 39 -12.43 -2.84 33.70
CA ARG A 39 -11.60 -2.04 34.62
C ARG A 39 -11.57 -0.54 34.30
N ASP A 40 -11.29 -0.19 33.05
CA ASP A 40 -10.97 1.17 32.60
C ASP A 40 -12.10 1.79 31.74
N GLY A 41 -13.12 0.99 31.45
CA GLY A 41 -14.23 1.37 30.58
C GLY A 41 -13.95 1.13 29.10
N ARG A 42 -15.05 1.02 28.34
CA ARG A 42 -15.03 0.57 26.94
C ARG A 42 -14.18 1.44 26.01
N ARG A 43 -14.22 2.77 26.15
CA ARG A 43 -13.50 3.69 25.25
C ARG A 43 -11.98 3.53 25.41
N ALA A 44 -11.50 3.49 26.65
CA ALA A 44 -10.09 3.30 26.95
C ALA A 44 -9.60 1.94 26.43
N ALA A 45 -10.37 0.88 26.69
CA ALA A 45 -10.07 -0.47 26.19
C ALA A 45 -9.96 -0.51 24.66
N THR A 46 -10.89 0.12 23.92
CA THR A 46 -10.82 0.14 22.45
C THR A 46 -9.63 0.94 21.90
N THR A 47 -9.28 2.08 22.51
CA THR A 47 -8.09 2.83 22.12
C THR A 47 -6.82 2.02 22.37
N TRP A 48 -6.73 1.38 23.53
CA TRP A 48 -5.64 0.48 23.88
C TRP A 48 -5.52 -0.68 22.88
N TYR A 49 -6.63 -1.34 22.54
CA TYR A 49 -6.65 -2.46 21.60
C TYR A 49 -6.13 -2.06 20.22
N ARG A 50 -6.58 -0.91 19.71
CA ARG A 50 -6.11 -0.37 18.42
C ARG A 50 -4.62 -0.09 18.45
N TRP A 51 -4.14 0.53 19.52
CA TRP A 51 -2.73 0.84 19.65
C TRP A 51 -1.89 -0.43 19.74
N GLN A 52 -2.32 -1.44 20.49
CA GLN A 52 -1.60 -2.71 20.55
C GLN A 52 -1.63 -3.49 19.24
N ALA A 53 -2.78 -3.54 18.56
CA ALA A 53 -2.87 -4.13 17.24
C ALA A 53 -1.86 -3.48 16.28
N LEU A 54 -1.78 -2.13 16.26
CA LEU A 54 -0.82 -1.37 15.46
C LEU A 54 0.64 -1.63 15.89
N ARG A 55 0.91 -1.64 17.20
CA ARG A 55 2.25 -1.87 17.76
C ARG A 55 2.78 -3.27 17.42
N SER A 56 1.90 -4.25 17.29
CA SER A 56 2.25 -5.63 16.93
C SER A 56 2.48 -5.83 15.43
N LEU A 57 1.98 -4.94 14.56
CA LEU A 57 2.09 -5.11 13.10
C LEU A 57 3.52 -5.31 12.56
N PRO A 58 4.55 -4.55 13.00
CA PRO A 58 5.91 -4.73 12.47
C PRO A 58 6.46 -6.14 12.74
N HIS A 59 6.15 -6.70 13.91
CA HIS A 59 6.57 -8.05 14.30
C HIS A 59 5.84 -9.11 13.47
N LEU A 60 4.53 -8.95 13.28
CA LEU A 60 3.72 -9.84 12.45
C LEU A 60 4.15 -9.79 10.97
N LEU A 61 4.49 -8.61 10.47
CA LEU A 61 5.02 -8.40 9.13
C LEU A 61 6.37 -9.11 8.96
N ALA A 62 7.29 -8.96 9.92
CA ALA A 62 8.61 -9.59 9.88
C ALA A 62 8.51 -11.13 9.90
N LEU A 63 7.65 -11.68 10.78
CA LEU A 63 7.40 -13.12 10.86
C LEU A 63 6.82 -13.66 9.55
N THR A 64 5.75 -13.03 9.06
CA THR A 64 5.06 -13.48 7.84
C THR A 64 5.95 -13.40 6.61
N THR A 65 6.80 -12.37 6.53
CA THR A 65 7.78 -12.22 5.44
C THR A 65 8.77 -13.39 5.45
N ARG A 66 9.34 -13.72 6.60
CA ARG A 66 10.33 -14.81 6.72
C ARG A 66 9.75 -16.15 6.27
N GLU A 67 8.53 -16.46 6.67
CA GLU A 67 7.85 -17.70 6.31
C GLU A 67 7.43 -17.77 4.84
N ARG A 68 7.27 -16.62 4.17
CA ARG A 68 6.60 -16.54 2.86
C ARG A 68 7.36 -15.79 1.79
N ALA A 69 8.65 -15.53 1.98
CA ALA A 69 9.47 -14.75 1.06
C ALA A 69 9.25 -15.15 -0.42
N GLY A 70 9.23 -16.45 -0.74
CA GLY A 70 8.99 -16.94 -2.10
C GLY A 70 7.59 -16.63 -2.66
N ARG A 71 6.53 -16.72 -1.85
CA ARG A 71 5.16 -16.40 -2.29
C ARG A 71 4.91 -14.90 -2.38
N VAL A 72 5.51 -14.12 -1.47
CA VAL A 72 5.50 -12.67 -1.52
C VAL A 72 6.17 -12.21 -2.81
N ALA A 73 7.36 -12.73 -3.13
CA ALA A 73 8.05 -12.43 -4.38
C ALA A 73 7.19 -12.77 -5.61
N ALA A 74 6.58 -13.94 -5.65
CA ALA A 74 5.72 -14.37 -6.76
C ALA A 74 4.48 -13.48 -6.97
N ALA A 75 3.95 -12.85 -5.91
CA ALA A 75 2.82 -11.93 -6.00
C ALA A 75 3.26 -10.49 -6.32
N VAL A 76 4.37 -10.04 -5.74
CA VAL A 76 4.89 -8.68 -5.88
C VAL A 76 5.52 -8.46 -7.24
N LEU A 77 6.27 -9.43 -7.78
CA LEU A 77 6.96 -9.30 -9.07
C LEU A 77 6.02 -8.97 -10.25
N PRO A 78 4.90 -9.70 -10.48
CA PRO A 78 3.97 -9.35 -11.55
C PRO A 78 3.30 -8.00 -11.32
N ALA A 79 2.93 -7.67 -10.08
CA ALA A 79 2.32 -6.39 -9.74
C ALA A 79 3.28 -5.22 -10.01
N LEU A 80 4.55 -5.38 -9.62
CA LEU A 80 5.62 -4.43 -9.89
C LEU A 80 5.81 -4.26 -11.40
N LEU A 81 5.90 -5.37 -12.15
CA LEU A 81 6.09 -5.35 -13.61
C LEU A 81 4.94 -4.64 -14.32
N ILE A 82 3.69 -5.00 -14.02
CA ILE A 82 2.50 -4.37 -14.62
C ILE A 82 2.49 -2.88 -14.31
N THR A 83 2.76 -2.51 -13.06
CA THR A 83 2.71 -1.10 -12.67
C THR A 83 3.86 -0.29 -13.27
N ALA A 84 5.06 -0.87 -13.36
CA ALA A 84 6.20 -0.28 -14.05
C ALA A 84 5.90 -0.07 -15.54
N LEU A 85 5.30 -1.06 -16.22
CA LEU A 85 4.89 -0.96 -17.62
C LEU A 85 3.83 0.13 -17.84
N LEU A 86 2.83 0.24 -16.97
CA LEU A 86 1.81 1.30 -17.05
C LEU A 86 2.42 2.69 -16.84
N THR A 87 3.36 2.80 -15.90
CA THR A 87 4.09 4.04 -15.64
C THR A 87 4.96 4.41 -16.85
N ALA A 88 5.70 3.47 -17.42
CA ALA A 88 6.50 3.69 -18.62
C ALA A 88 5.63 4.06 -19.85
N GLY A 89 4.49 3.39 -20.03
CA GLY A 89 3.56 3.68 -21.12
C GLY A 89 2.94 5.08 -21.02
N THR A 90 2.58 5.50 -19.80
CA THR A 90 2.09 6.88 -19.56
C THR A 90 3.18 7.92 -19.80
N TRP A 91 4.44 7.61 -19.48
CA TRP A 91 5.61 8.42 -19.85
C TRP A 91 5.76 8.61 -21.35
N VAL A 92 5.76 7.51 -22.12
CA VAL A 92 5.89 7.57 -23.59
C VAL A 92 4.73 8.35 -24.20
N ALA A 93 3.50 8.09 -23.76
CA ALA A 93 2.32 8.79 -24.27
C ALA A 93 2.37 10.30 -24.00
N LEU A 94 2.86 10.71 -22.84
CA LEU A 94 3.01 12.13 -22.52
C LEU A 94 4.07 12.81 -23.39
N LEU A 95 5.20 12.14 -23.61
CA LEU A 95 6.28 12.64 -24.47
C LEU A 95 5.79 12.81 -25.92
N VAL A 96 5.13 11.79 -26.47
CA VAL A 96 4.52 11.86 -27.80
C VAL A 96 3.49 12.98 -27.89
N ALA A 97 2.66 13.17 -26.86
CA ALA A 97 1.68 14.26 -26.81
C ALA A 97 2.33 15.65 -26.75
N THR A 98 3.54 15.77 -26.18
CA THR A 98 4.29 17.04 -26.16
C THR A 98 5.04 17.33 -27.47
N GLU A 99 5.37 16.30 -28.25
CA GLU A 99 6.01 16.42 -29.58
C GLU A 99 4.99 16.52 -30.73
N GLY A 100 3.74 16.89 -30.44
CA GLY A 100 2.65 16.96 -31.42
C GLY A 100 2.98 17.75 -32.70
N PRO A 101 2.21 17.50 -33.79
CA PRO A 101 2.50 18.02 -35.13
C PRO A 101 2.79 19.53 -35.10
N ALA A 102 3.80 19.92 -35.89
CA ALA A 102 4.66 21.11 -35.83
C ALA A 102 4.06 22.54 -35.63
N GLY A 103 2.79 22.70 -35.26
CA GLY A 103 2.13 23.99 -35.09
C GLY A 103 1.59 24.29 -33.69
N VAL A 104 1.51 23.31 -32.78
CA VAL A 104 0.98 23.52 -31.41
C VAL A 104 1.96 22.97 -30.38
N GLN A 105 3.12 23.62 -30.26
CA GLN A 105 3.99 23.41 -29.11
C GLN A 105 3.30 24.01 -27.88
N VAL A 106 2.52 23.20 -27.17
CA VAL A 106 2.09 23.56 -25.82
C VAL A 106 3.37 23.54 -24.98
N GLN A 107 3.95 24.72 -24.76
CA GLN A 107 5.10 24.92 -23.89
C GLN A 107 4.66 24.64 -22.45
N ARG A 108 4.54 23.35 -22.09
CA ARG A 108 4.13 22.95 -20.75
C ARG A 108 5.30 23.18 -19.82
N SER A 109 5.05 23.90 -18.73
CA SER A 109 6.07 24.05 -17.71
C SER A 109 6.45 22.64 -17.19
N PRO A 110 7.74 22.36 -16.96
CA PRO A 110 8.16 21.06 -16.43
C PRO A 110 7.50 20.71 -15.08
N GLN A 111 7.05 21.72 -14.34
CA GLN A 111 6.27 21.57 -13.12
C GLN A 111 4.90 20.92 -13.38
N VAL A 112 4.20 21.33 -14.44
CA VAL A 112 2.89 20.75 -14.80
C VAL A 112 3.07 19.30 -15.24
N LEU A 113 4.12 18.98 -16.00
CA LEU A 113 4.42 17.60 -16.38
C LEU A 113 4.73 16.75 -15.15
N ALA A 114 5.60 17.22 -14.25
CA ALA A 114 5.92 16.53 -12.99
C ALA A 114 4.67 16.29 -12.14
N ALA A 115 3.80 17.28 -11.99
CA ALA A 115 2.55 17.15 -11.24
C ALA A 115 1.60 16.13 -11.89
N ALA A 116 1.43 16.18 -13.21
CA ALA A 116 0.62 15.22 -13.95
C ALA A 116 1.13 13.78 -13.76
N PHE A 117 2.45 13.58 -13.79
CA PHE A 117 3.06 12.27 -13.53
C PHE A 117 2.79 11.75 -12.13
N LEU A 118 2.89 12.60 -11.11
CA LEU A 118 2.60 12.20 -9.74
C LEU A 118 1.13 11.84 -9.55
N VAL A 119 0.21 12.61 -10.15
CA VAL A 119 -1.23 12.31 -10.09
C VAL A 119 -1.55 10.98 -10.78
N LEU A 120 -1.06 10.78 -12.01
CA LEU A 120 -1.28 9.54 -12.75
C LEU A 120 -0.62 8.34 -12.07
N GLY A 121 0.65 8.45 -11.68
CA GLY A 121 1.37 7.41 -10.96
C GLY A 121 0.70 7.06 -9.65
N GLY A 122 0.26 8.06 -8.88
CA GLY A 122 -0.51 7.86 -7.66
C GLY A 122 -1.82 7.10 -7.89
N ALA A 123 -2.59 7.48 -8.93
CA ALA A 123 -3.83 6.78 -9.29
C ALA A 123 -3.57 5.31 -9.68
N VAL A 124 -2.56 5.05 -10.50
CA VAL A 124 -2.16 3.69 -10.87
C VAL A 124 -1.70 2.90 -9.65
N ALA A 125 -0.93 3.51 -8.75
CA ALA A 125 -0.48 2.86 -7.51
C ALA A 125 -1.66 2.47 -6.60
N VAL A 126 -2.67 3.34 -6.48
CA VAL A 126 -3.92 3.02 -5.75
C VAL A 126 -4.61 1.81 -6.37
N LEU A 127 -4.76 1.78 -7.69
CA LEU A 127 -5.36 0.64 -8.38
C LEU A 127 -4.54 -0.63 -8.21
N GLY A 128 -3.22 -0.56 -8.39
CA GLY A 128 -2.29 -1.68 -8.25
C GLY A 128 -2.29 -2.27 -6.84
N GLY A 129 -2.23 -1.43 -5.81
CA GLY A 129 -2.36 -1.85 -4.42
C GLY A 129 -3.71 -2.50 -4.12
N GLY A 130 -4.80 -1.93 -4.64
CA GLY A 130 -6.15 -2.47 -4.48
C GLY A 130 -6.33 -3.84 -5.15
N VAL A 131 -5.86 -3.98 -6.39
CA VAL A 131 -5.90 -5.25 -7.15
C VAL A 131 -5.03 -6.30 -6.47
N LEU A 132 -3.80 -5.96 -6.07
CA LEU A 132 -2.90 -6.88 -5.38
C LEU A 132 -3.53 -7.38 -4.07
N ALA A 133 -4.07 -6.48 -3.26
CA ALA A 133 -4.80 -6.85 -2.05
C ALA A 133 -6.01 -7.73 -2.37
N GLY A 134 -6.78 -7.39 -3.41
CA GLY A 134 -7.97 -8.10 -3.87
C GLY A 134 -7.71 -9.52 -4.37
N LEU A 135 -6.60 -9.74 -5.06
CA LEU A 135 -6.19 -11.07 -5.54
C LEU A 135 -5.48 -11.90 -4.46
N SER A 136 -4.85 -11.23 -3.48
CA SER A 136 -4.16 -11.90 -2.39
C SER A 136 -5.15 -12.51 -1.40
N ARG A 137 -5.22 -13.85 -1.39
CA ARG A 137 -6.04 -14.61 -0.44
C ARG A 137 -5.42 -14.67 0.96
N HIS A 138 -4.10 -14.56 1.06
CA HIS A 138 -3.39 -14.70 2.33
C HIS A 138 -2.47 -13.50 2.57
N ALA A 139 -2.61 -12.87 3.75
CA ALA A 139 -1.81 -11.73 4.17
C ALA A 139 -1.73 -10.58 3.13
N PRO A 140 -2.87 -10.07 2.61
CA PRO A 140 -2.88 -9.08 1.52
C PRO A 140 -2.08 -7.81 1.82
N LEU A 141 -2.05 -7.35 3.09
CA LEU A 141 -1.32 -6.14 3.45
C LEU A 141 0.19 -6.34 3.47
N VAL A 142 0.67 -7.59 3.63
CA VAL A 142 2.10 -7.90 3.51
C VAL A 142 2.55 -7.72 2.07
N ASN A 143 1.80 -8.23 1.10
CA ASN A 143 2.10 -8.05 -0.32
C ASN A 143 2.05 -6.57 -0.72
N VAL A 144 1.04 -5.83 -0.23
CA VAL A 144 0.93 -4.37 -0.44
C VAL A 144 2.12 -3.62 0.15
N ALA A 145 2.55 -3.96 1.37
CA ALA A 145 3.71 -3.34 2.01
C ALA A 145 5.00 -3.59 1.22
N TRP A 146 5.21 -4.82 0.75
CA TRP A 146 6.37 -5.15 -0.08
C TRP A 146 6.36 -4.45 -1.43
N LEU A 147 5.20 -4.34 -2.08
CA LEU A 147 5.07 -3.54 -3.30
C LEU A 147 5.38 -2.05 -3.03
N ALA A 148 4.89 -1.49 -1.93
CA ALA A 148 5.16 -0.11 -1.52
C ALA A 148 6.66 0.14 -1.30
N VAL A 149 7.37 -0.79 -0.64
CA VAL A 149 8.82 -0.72 -0.44
C VAL A 149 9.58 -0.87 -1.76
N ALA A 150 9.13 -1.76 -2.65
CA ALA A 150 9.80 -2.01 -3.92
C ALA A 150 9.80 -0.79 -4.86
N TRP A 151 8.88 0.16 -4.69
CA TRP A 151 8.90 1.42 -5.44
C TRP A 151 10.17 2.24 -5.25
N VAL A 152 10.76 2.21 -4.05
CA VAL A 152 11.96 3.01 -3.75
C VAL A 152 13.13 2.63 -4.67
N PRO A 153 13.61 1.36 -4.69
CA PRO A 153 14.69 0.98 -5.60
C PRO A 153 14.26 1.09 -7.07
N THR A 154 13.01 0.80 -7.43
CA THR A 154 12.54 0.94 -8.81
C THR A 154 12.67 2.37 -9.32
N VAL A 155 12.30 3.37 -8.52
CA VAL A 155 12.43 4.78 -8.90
C VAL A 155 13.90 5.21 -8.91
N LEU A 156 14.72 4.74 -7.98
CA LEU A 156 16.15 5.04 -7.94
C LEU A 156 16.93 4.49 -9.15
N LEU A 157 16.42 3.44 -9.79
CA LEU A 157 16.99 2.88 -11.02
C LEU A 157 16.55 3.62 -12.29
N LEU A 158 15.58 4.54 -12.22
CA LEU A 158 15.17 5.32 -13.38
C LEU A 158 16.26 6.35 -13.73
N PRO A 159 16.57 6.52 -15.03
CA PRO A 159 17.50 7.55 -15.44
C PRO A 159 16.92 8.93 -15.09
N PRO A 160 17.76 9.88 -14.61
CA PRO A 160 17.30 11.23 -14.34
C PRO A 160 16.73 11.84 -15.61
N SER A 161 15.46 12.24 -15.57
CA SER A 161 14.79 12.84 -16.73
C SER A 161 15.25 14.30 -16.89
N PRO A 162 15.92 14.66 -18.00
CA PRO A 162 16.34 16.03 -18.22
C PRO A 162 15.11 16.95 -18.25
N GLY A 163 15.15 18.02 -17.47
CA GLY A 163 14.09 19.03 -17.39
C GLY A 163 13.07 18.84 -16.28
N LEU A 164 12.99 17.67 -15.62
CA LEU A 164 12.14 17.54 -14.43
C LEU A 164 12.79 18.18 -13.20
N PRO A 165 11.98 18.80 -12.32
CA PRO A 165 12.51 19.39 -11.10
C PRO A 165 12.98 18.32 -10.11
N ALA A 166 14.06 18.59 -9.37
CA ALA A 166 14.68 17.62 -8.45
C ALA A 166 13.71 17.07 -7.39
N TRP A 167 12.74 17.87 -6.94
CA TRP A 167 11.73 17.43 -5.97
C TRP A 167 10.86 16.29 -6.50
N HIS A 168 10.71 16.14 -7.82
CA HIS A 168 9.92 15.06 -8.42
C HIS A 168 10.51 13.69 -8.10
N LEU A 169 11.84 13.54 -8.11
CA LEU A 169 12.52 12.28 -7.82
C LEU A 169 12.30 11.85 -6.36
N ALA A 170 12.21 12.80 -5.43
CA ALA A 170 11.90 12.52 -4.02
C ALA A 170 10.39 12.27 -3.81
N ALA A 171 9.52 12.99 -4.52
CA ALA A 171 8.08 12.88 -4.37
C ALA A 171 7.51 11.59 -4.98
N LEU A 172 8.04 11.15 -6.13
CA LEU A 172 7.53 9.99 -6.86
C LEU A 172 7.46 8.70 -6.03
N PRO A 173 8.54 8.22 -5.36
CA PRO A 173 8.46 6.98 -4.58
C PRO A 173 7.50 7.12 -3.39
N ALA A 174 7.43 8.30 -2.77
CA ALA A 174 6.50 8.56 -1.67
C ALA A 174 5.04 8.51 -2.13
N VAL A 175 4.71 9.11 -3.29
CA VAL A 175 3.37 9.07 -3.87
C VAL A 175 2.98 7.64 -4.26
N LEU A 176 3.88 6.89 -4.91
CA LEU A 176 3.62 5.51 -5.30
C LEU A 176 3.45 4.58 -4.08
N ALA A 177 4.30 4.70 -3.07
CA ALA A 177 4.17 3.93 -1.83
C ALA A 177 2.87 4.25 -1.09
N THR A 178 2.53 5.54 -0.97
CA THR A 178 1.31 6.00 -0.29
C THR A 178 0.06 5.55 -1.06
N GLY A 179 0.04 5.72 -2.38
CA GLY A 179 -1.06 5.27 -3.23
C GLY A 179 -1.28 3.76 -3.13
N THR A 180 -0.19 2.98 -3.20
CA THR A 180 -0.21 1.52 -3.03
C THR A 180 -0.83 1.12 -1.68
N ALA A 181 -0.41 1.78 -0.60
CA ALA A 181 -0.94 1.54 0.75
C ALA A 181 -2.42 1.89 0.86
N ILE A 182 -2.85 3.05 0.34
CA ILE A 182 -4.26 3.49 0.34
C ILE A 182 -5.14 2.49 -0.42
N GLY A 183 -4.71 2.09 -1.62
CA GLY A 183 -5.42 1.12 -2.44
C GLY A 183 -5.58 -0.23 -1.75
N GLY A 184 -4.48 -0.75 -1.20
CA GLY A 184 -4.48 -2.02 -0.50
C GLY A 184 -5.32 -2.02 0.78
N LEU A 185 -5.21 -0.96 1.59
CA LEU A 185 -6.03 -0.78 2.79
C LEU A 185 -7.52 -0.67 2.44
N SER A 186 -7.86 0.12 1.43
CA SER A 186 -9.26 0.28 1.00
C SER A 186 -9.84 -1.06 0.54
N ALA A 187 -9.11 -1.82 -0.27
CA ALA A 187 -9.55 -3.15 -0.71
C ALA A 187 -9.75 -4.13 0.45
N VAL A 188 -8.89 -4.10 1.47
CA VAL A 188 -9.02 -4.96 2.66
C VAL A 188 -10.20 -4.54 3.53
N LEU A 189 -10.41 -3.24 3.74
CA LEU A 189 -11.49 -2.73 4.58
C LEU A 189 -12.87 -2.87 3.94
N LEU A 190 -12.95 -2.85 2.61
CA LEU A 190 -14.19 -3.02 1.85
C LEU A 190 -14.55 -4.49 1.59
N ARG A 191 -13.66 -5.45 1.91
CA ARG A 191 -13.97 -6.88 1.74
C ARG A 191 -15.12 -7.28 2.67
N PRO A 192 -16.18 -7.93 2.14
CA PRO A 192 -17.27 -8.44 2.97
C PRO A 192 -16.73 -9.50 3.92
N VAL A 193 -17.15 -9.43 5.19
CA VAL A 193 -16.88 -10.48 6.19
C VAL A 193 -17.69 -11.70 5.76
N ARG A 194 -17.00 -12.79 5.46
CA ARG A 194 -17.62 -14.09 5.19
C ARG A 194 -17.65 -14.92 6.45
#